data_AF-A0A924LLQ3-F1
#
_entry.id   AF-A0A924LLQ3-F1
#
_cell.length_a   1.000
_cell.length_b   1.000
_cell.length_c   1.000
_cell.angle_alpha   90.00
_cell.angle_beta   90.00
_cell.angle_gamma   90.00
#
_symmetry.space_group_name_H-M   'P 1'
#
loop_
_entity.id
_entity.type
_entity.pdbx_description
1 polymer ?
#
loop_
_entity_poly.entity_id
_entity_poly.type
_entity_poly.pdbx_seq_one_letter_code
_entity_poly.pdbx_strand_id
1 'polypeptide(L)'
;MTRHFLRDDDLRPDEPLEVLDLTDRAKADRAKADRLGLRPPEGPRAVAVQSDKPSTRTRVPFSVAGPFTSYAVDDGALVLAAPGAIVVHRLPAHRGFETSASVIDGPRSVVFDEAEGRLHAQKALLTRLLERSG
;
A
#
# COMPACT_ATOMS: atom_id res chain seq x y z
N MET A 1 -25.81 -15.86 11.93
CA MET A 1 -24.79 -16.80 11.41
C MET A 1 -23.43 -16.15 11.63
N THR A 2 -22.50 -16.83 12.30
CA THR A 2 -21.17 -16.28 12.60
C THR A 2 -20.37 -16.12 11.31
N ARG A 3 -19.84 -14.92 11.05
CA ARG A 3 -18.92 -14.66 9.92
C ARG A 3 -17.49 -14.85 10.39
N HIS A 4 -16.69 -15.57 9.61
CA HIS A 4 -15.36 -16.01 10.03
C HIS A 4 -14.22 -15.07 9.60
N PHE A 5 -14.42 -14.22 8.59
CA PHE A 5 -13.41 -13.25 8.07
C PHE A 5 -12.03 -13.87 7.81
N LEU A 6 -12.02 -15.14 7.38
CA LEU A 6 -10.80 -15.88 7.07
C LEU A 6 -10.37 -15.66 5.62
N ARG A 7 -11.25 -15.09 4.80
CA ARG A 7 -11.01 -14.81 3.39
C ARG A 7 -11.47 -13.41 3.03
N ASP A 8 -10.83 -12.83 2.03
CA ASP A 8 -11.17 -11.49 1.55
C ASP A 8 -12.56 -11.44 0.89
N ASP A 9 -13.04 -12.56 0.33
CA ASP A 9 -14.39 -12.73 -0.23
C ASP A 9 -15.46 -12.98 0.83
N ASP A 10 -15.09 -13.06 2.13
CA ASP A 10 -16.06 -13.05 3.22
C ASP A 10 -16.75 -11.68 3.33
N LEU A 11 -16.26 -10.61 2.69
CA LEU A 11 -16.90 -9.30 2.60
C LEU A 11 -17.76 -9.19 1.33
N ARG A 12 -18.97 -8.64 1.45
CA ARG A 12 -19.78 -8.28 0.27
C ARG A 12 -19.10 -7.13 -0.50
N PRO A 13 -19.34 -6.96 -1.81
CA PRO A 13 -18.67 -5.93 -2.61
C PRO A 13 -18.82 -4.48 -2.10
N ASP A 14 -19.90 -4.17 -1.40
CA ASP A 14 -20.16 -2.85 -0.78
C ASP A 14 -19.39 -2.64 0.53
N GLU A 15 -19.02 -3.73 1.20
CA GLU A 15 -18.43 -3.70 2.53
C GLU A 15 -16.96 -3.18 2.57
N PRO A 16 -16.09 -3.41 1.57
CA PRO A 16 -14.77 -2.81 1.53
C PRO A 16 -14.79 -1.28 1.51
N LEU A 17 -15.75 -0.67 0.80
CA LEU A 17 -15.85 0.80 0.71
C LEU A 17 -16.12 1.42 2.08
N GLU A 18 -17.01 0.81 2.88
CA GLU A 18 -17.25 1.27 4.26
C GLU A 18 -15.99 1.18 5.15
N VAL A 19 -15.15 0.16 4.95
CA VAL A 19 -13.88 0.02 5.68
C VAL A 19 -12.90 1.12 5.27
N LEU A 20 -12.87 1.47 3.98
CA LEU A 20 -12.06 2.58 3.49
C LEU A 20 -12.55 3.92 4.06
N ASP A 21 -13.86 4.16 4.10
CA ASP A 21 -14.43 5.37 4.70
C ASP A 21 -14.12 5.47 6.21
N LEU A 22 -14.19 4.35 6.93
CA LEU A 22 -13.77 4.26 8.33
C LEU A 22 -12.27 4.52 8.49
N THR A 23 -11.46 4.06 7.55
CA THR A 23 -10.01 4.28 7.53
C THR A 23 -9.70 5.76 7.36
N ASP A 24 -10.38 6.44 6.44
CA ASP A 24 -10.21 7.86 6.19
C ASP A 24 -10.65 8.70 7.38
N ARG A 25 -11.73 8.32 8.06
CA ARG A 25 -12.11 8.91 9.35
C ARG A 25 -11.04 8.70 10.42
N ALA A 26 -10.55 7.48 10.60
CA ALA A 26 -9.50 7.16 11.57
C ALA A 26 -8.19 7.92 11.29
N LYS A 27 -7.86 8.15 10.01
CA LYS A 27 -6.76 9.01 9.58
C LYS A 27 -7.03 10.48 9.92
N ALA A 28 -8.21 10.99 9.59
CA ALA A 28 -8.59 12.39 9.81
C ALA A 28 -8.60 12.77 11.30
N ASP A 29 -9.08 11.86 12.16
CA ASP A 29 -9.07 12.05 13.62
C ASP A 29 -7.64 12.19 14.17
N ARG A 30 -6.65 11.53 13.53
CA ARG A 30 -5.22 11.70 13.84
C ARG A 30 -4.58 12.91 13.15
N ALA A 31 -5.05 13.27 11.95
CA ALA A 31 -4.54 14.40 11.16
C ALA A 31 -4.79 15.77 11.82
N LYS A 32 -5.68 15.86 12.82
CA LYS A 32 -5.79 17.02 13.73
C LYS A 32 -4.50 17.33 14.51
N ALA A 33 -3.51 16.44 14.51
CA ALA A 33 -2.17 16.65 15.08
C ALA A 33 -1.11 17.09 14.04
N ASP A 34 -1.55 17.68 12.92
CA ASP A 34 -0.79 18.33 11.84
C ASP A 34 0.74 18.16 11.91
N ARG A 35 1.25 17.12 11.25
CA ARG A 35 2.69 16.97 11.03
C ARG A 35 3.11 16.92 9.57
N LEU A 36 2.20 16.61 8.64
CA LEU A 36 2.54 16.39 7.22
C LEU A 36 1.43 16.72 6.19
N GLY A 37 0.29 17.34 6.56
CA GLY A 37 -0.70 17.81 5.57
C GLY A 37 -1.16 16.75 4.55
N LEU A 38 -1.44 15.52 5.00
CA LEU A 38 -1.76 14.38 4.14
C LEU A 38 -3.19 14.50 3.58
N ARG A 39 -3.32 14.75 2.26
CA ARG A 39 -4.55 14.52 1.50
C ARG A 39 -4.41 13.25 0.66
N PRO A 40 -5.40 12.33 0.67
CA PRO A 40 -5.51 11.32 -0.37
C PRO A 40 -5.50 11.99 -1.76
N PRO A 41 -4.86 11.40 -2.78
CA PRO A 41 -4.81 11.99 -4.10
C PRO A 41 -6.24 12.14 -4.67
N GLU A 42 -6.56 13.34 -5.14
CA GLU A 42 -7.82 13.61 -5.84
C GLU A 42 -7.75 13.01 -7.25
N GLY A 43 -8.70 12.13 -7.59
CA GLY A 43 -8.94 11.62 -8.94
C GLY A 43 -8.28 10.28 -9.30
N PRO A 44 -8.65 9.68 -10.45
CA PRO A 44 -8.17 8.36 -10.88
C PRO A 44 -6.73 8.44 -11.37
N ARG A 45 -5.77 8.42 -10.45
CA ARG A 45 -4.35 8.21 -10.76
C ARG A 45 -4.10 6.70 -10.78
N ALA A 46 -4.35 6.06 -11.93
CA ALA A 46 -4.06 4.63 -12.09
C ALA A 46 -2.54 4.37 -12.10
N VAL A 47 -2.04 3.18 -11.76
CA VAL A 47 -1.99 2.46 -10.46
C VAL A 47 -0.74 1.56 -10.53
N ALA A 48 -0.12 1.36 -9.36
CA ALA A 48 0.81 0.33 -8.91
C ALA A 48 1.56 -0.59 -9.90
N VAL A 49 2.88 -0.70 -9.68
CA VAL A 49 3.61 -1.95 -9.91
C VAL A 49 3.79 -2.62 -8.55
N GLN A 50 2.95 -3.62 -8.25
CA GLN A 50 3.18 -4.51 -7.12
C GLN A 50 3.97 -5.72 -7.60
N SER A 51 5.29 -5.65 -7.47
CA SER A 51 6.13 -6.84 -7.52
C SER A 51 6.12 -7.50 -6.15
N ASP A 52 5.14 -8.36 -5.86
CA ASP A 52 5.36 -9.31 -4.76
C ASP A 52 6.42 -10.30 -5.26
N LYS A 53 7.65 -10.22 -4.73
CA LYS A 53 8.54 -11.38 -4.80
C LYS A 53 7.76 -12.58 -4.22
N PRO A 54 7.95 -13.80 -4.72
CA PRO A 54 7.54 -14.97 -3.95
C PRO A 54 8.24 -14.86 -2.58
N SER A 55 7.45 -14.75 -1.52
CA SER A 55 7.85 -14.62 -0.12
C SER A 55 9.24 -15.21 0.18
N THR A 56 10.19 -14.36 0.57
CA THR A 56 11.52 -14.76 1.07
C THR A 56 11.50 -15.06 2.58
N ARG A 57 10.34 -15.38 3.18
CA ARG A 57 10.29 -15.83 4.59
C ARG A 57 11.18 -17.07 4.83
N THR A 58 11.55 -17.77 3.75
CA THR A 58 12.57 -18.82 3.77
C THR A 58 13.29 -18.93 2.41
N ARG A 59 14.33 -18.11 2.11
CA ARG A 59 15.53 -18.54 1.34
C ARG A 59 16.48 -17.38 1.00
N VAL A 60 17.72 -17.58 1.43
CA VAL A 60 19.05 -17.17 0.94
C VAL A 60 19.16 -15.78 0.24
N PRO A 61 19.90 -14.82 0.83
CA PRO A 61 20.39 -13.66 0.10
C PRO A 61 21.47 -14.14 -0.91
N PHE A 62 21.85 -13.34 -1.91
CA PHE A 62 22.96 -13.62 -2.85
C PHE A 62 22.69 -14.29 -4.20
N SER A 63 21.53 -14.06 -4.84
CA SER A 63 21.50 -14.05 -6.32
C SER A 63 21.28 -12.63 -6.83
N VAL A 64 22.39 -12.02 -7.25
CA VAL A 64 22.43 -10.85 -8.13
C VAL A 64 21.67 -11.21 -9.40
N ALA A 65 20.64 -10.42 -9.73
CA ALA A 65 19.75 -10.55 -10.90
C ALA A 65 18.88 -11.82 -10.94
N GLY A 66 17.69 -11.74 -10.35
CA GLY A 66 16.58 -12.65 -10.68
C GLY A 66 15.92 -12.27 -12.01
N PRO A 67 15.05 -13.14 -12.58
CA PRO A 67 14.42 -12.94 -13.90
C PRO A 67 13.54 -11.69 -14.03
N PHE A 68 13.37 -10.93 -12.95
CA PHE A 68 12.49 -9.77 -12.88
C PHE A 68 13.22 -8.42 -12.81
N THR A 69 14.55 -8.38 -12.91
CA THR A 69 15.29 -7.11 -12.90
C THR A 69 14.92 -6.21 -14.09
N SER A 70 14.48 -6.76 -15.21
CA SER A 70 13.94 -5.99 -16.35
C SER A 70 12.61 -5.30 -16.06
N TYR A 71 11.95 -5.66 -14.95
CA TYR A 71 10.69 -5.07 -14.48
C TYR A 71 10.89 -4.18 -13.25
N ALA A 72 12.14 -3.84 -12.91
CA ALA A 72 12.43 -2.94 -11.80
C ALA A 72 11.77 -1.57 -12.03
N VAL A 73 11.22 -0.99 -10.97
CA VAL A 73 10.67 0.37 -11.02
C VAL A 73 11.79 1.37 -10.78
N ASP A 74 12.37 1.87 -11.88
CA ASP A 74 13.45 2.84 -11.90
C ASP A 74 13.03 4.17 -12.56
N ASP A 75 13.95 5.13 -12.65
CA ASP A 75 13.70 6.43 -13.25
C ASP A 75 13.24 6.31 -14.71
N GLY A 76 13.75 5.31 -15.45
CA GLY A 76 13.32 5.03 -16.83
C GLY A 76 11.87 4.56 -16.90
N ALA A 77 11.45 3.68 -15.99
CA ALA A 77 10.06 3.29 -15.85
C ALA A 77 9.16 4.49 -15.51
N LEU A 78 9.62 5.42 -14.66
CA LEU A 78 8.86 6.63 -14.29
C LEU A 78 8.75 7.67 -15.41
N VAL A 79 9.63 7.64 -16.42
CA VAL A 79 9.49 8.48 -17.63
C VAL A 79 8.29 8.04 -18.46
N LEU A 80 7.98 6.75 -18.48
CA LEU A 80 6.83 6.20 -19.20
C LEU A 80 5.51 6.38 -18.45
N ALA A 81 5.57 6.69 -17.16
CA ALA A 81 4.40 6.85 -16.31
C ALA A 81 3.67 8.17 -16.58
N ALA A 82 2.35 8.17 -16.32
CA ALA A 82 1.54 9.38 -16.45
C ALA A 82 2.06 10.52 -15.55
N PRO A 83 1.92 11.79 -15.97
CA PRO A 83 2.21 12.93 -15.11
C PRO A 83 1.42 12.84 -13.80
N GLY A 84 2.12 12.82 -12.66
CA GLY A 84 1.51 12.69 -11.33
C GLY A 84 1.32 11.26 -10.83
N ALA A 85 1.84 10.25 -11.55
CA ALA A 85 1.96 8.90 -11.04
C ALA A 85 2.75 8.87 -9.71
N ILE A 86 2.27 8.04 -8.79
CA ILE A 86 2.88 7.81 -7.48
C ILE A 86 3.44 6.39 -7.41
N VAL A 87 4.42 6.20 -6.54
CA VAL A 87 5.09 4.92 -6.32
C VAL A 87 4.65 4.36 -4.97
N VAL A 88 4.05 3.18 -5.02
CA VAL A 88 3.60 2.39 -3.86
C VAL A 88 4.39 1.09 -3.81
N HIS A 89 4.71 0.59 -2.62
CA HIS A 89 5.44 -0.66 -2.43
C HIS A 89 5.33 -1.13 -0.97
N ARG A 90 4.76 -2.31 -0.75
CA ARG A 90 4.71 -2.94 0.56
C ARG A 90 6.11 -3.24 1.07
N LEU A 91 6.51 -2.62 2.17
CA LEU A 91 7.81 -2.85 2.80
C LEU A 91 7.91 -4.23 3.46
N PRO A 92 9.12 -4.83 3.55
CA PRO A 92 10.43 -4.26 3.17
C PRO A 92 10.68 -4.27 1.65
N ALA A 93 11.56 -3.36 1.19
CA ALA A 93 11.99 -3.25 -0.20
C ALA A 93 13.52 -3.21 -0.31
N HIS A 94 14.07 -3.77 -1.38
CA HIS A 94 15.49 -3.80 -1.71
C HIS A 94 15.80 -2.78 -2.81
N ARG A 95 16.48 -1.70 -2.41
CA ARG A 95 16.98 -0.68 -3.33
C ARG A 95 17.96 -1.29 -4.33
N GLY A 96 17.84 -0.90 -5.61
CA GLY A 96 18.66 -1.39 -6.71
C GLY A 96 18.25 -2.78 -7.23
N PHE A 97 17.17 -3.38 -6.72
CA PHE A 97 16.63 -4.65 -7.20
C PHE A 97 15.23 -4.45 -7.79
N GLU A 98 14.18 -4.54 -6.97
CA GLU A 98 12.80 -4.30 -7.41
C GLU A 98 12.50 -2.81 -7.69
N THR A 99 13.22 -1.91 -7.05
CA THR A 99 13.08 -0.47 -7.27
C THR A 99 14.40 0.25 -7.04
N SER A 100 14.66 1.32 -7.80
CA SER A 100 15.83 2.15 -7.60
C SER A 100 15.71 2.99 -6.32
N ALA A 101 16.85 3.37 -5.72
CA ALA A 101 16.86 4.22 -4.53
C ALA A 101 16.24 5.61 -4.80
N SER A 102 16.55 6.19 -5.96
CA SER A 102 16.01 7.46 -6.45
C SER A 102 14.49 7.45 -6.55
N VAL A 103 13.91 6.32 -6.95
CA VAL A 103 12.46 6.15 -7.06
C VAL A 103 11.79 5.97 -5.70
N ILE A 104 12.25 5.01 -4.88
CA ILE A 104 11.59 4.70 -3.61
C ILE A 104 11.78 5.79 -2.54
N ASP A 105 12.89 6.51 -2.57
CA ASP A 105 13.17 7.64 -1.66
C ASP A 105 12.84 9.00 -2.34
N GLY A 106 12.31 8.97 -3.55
CA GLY A 106 12.02 10.14 -4.37
C GLY A 106 10.66 10.79 -4.05
N PRO A 107 10.39 11.97 -4.64
CA PRO A 107 9.21 12.78 -4.33
C PRO A 107 7.88 12.19 -4.81
N ARG A 108 7.90 11.17 -5.67
CA ARG A 108 6.70 10.45 -6.13
C ARG A 108 6.39 9.23 -5.26
N SER A 109 7.26 8.89 -4.31
CA SER A 109 7.09 7.73 -3.43
C SER A 109 6.17 8.05 -2.28
N VAL A 110 5.21 7.15 -2.03
CA VAL A 110 4.30 7.19 -0.89
C VAL A 110 4.42 5.92 -0.04
N VAL A 111 5.56 5.22 -0.11
CA VAL A 111 5.75 3.91 0.58
C VAL A 111 5.60 3.99 2.10
N PHE A 112 5.96 5.11 2.71
CA PHE A 112 5.76 5.32 4.14
C PHE A 112 4.30 5.66 4.48
N ASP A 113 3.62 6.39 3.60
CA ASP A 113 2.18 6.68 3.76
C ASP A 113 1.35 5.41 3.60
N GLU A 114 1.72 4.53 2.66
CA GLU A 114 1.14 3.19 2.52
C GLU A 114 1.36 2.37 3.80
N ALA A 115 2.60 2.37 4.32
CA ALA A 115 2.94 1.64 5.55
C ALA A 115 2.15 2.15 6.76
N GLU A 116 1.96 3.46 6.91
CA GLU A 116 1.09 4.03 7.93
C GLU A 116 -0.39 3.68 7.67
N GLY A 117 -0.83 3.73 6.41
CA GLY A 117 -2.19 3.38 5.99
C GLY A 117 -2.64 2.01 6.48
N ARG A 118 -1.71 1.04 6.58
CA ARG A 118 -1.98 -0.30 7.11
C ARG A 118 -2.53 -0.28 8.54
N LEU A 119 -2.02 0.57 9.43
CA LEU A 119 -2.52 0.69 10.81
C LEU A 119 -3.97 1.15 10.83
N HIS A 120 -4.27 2.18 10.04
CA HIS A 120 -5.60 2.79 10.02
C HIS A 120 -6.63 1.85 9.39
N ALA A 121 -6.25 1.15 8.31
CA ALA A 121 -7.08 0.13 7.68
C ALA A 121 -7.43 -1.00 8.65
N GLN A 122 -6.43 -1.47 9.42
CA GLN A 122 -6.65 -2.51 10.43
C GLN A 122 -7.56 -2.04 11.57
N LYS A 123 -7.39 -0.81 12.06
CA LYS A 123 -8.31 -0.23 13.06
C LYS A 123 -9.73 -0.14 12.55
N ALA A 124 -9.92 0.42 11.35
CA ALA A 124 -11.23 0.55 10.72
C ALA A 124 -11.94 -0.80 10.58
N LEU A 125 -11.21 -1.81 10.10
CA LEU A 125 -11.73 -3.17 9.99
C LEU A 125 -12.14 -3.71 11.38
N LEU A 126 -11.25 -3.66 12.36
CA LEU A 126 -11.53 -4.15 13.72
C LEU A 126 -12.72 -3.45 14.37
N THR A 127 -12.80 -2.11 14.29
CA THR A 127 -13.94 -1.33 14.80
C THR A 127 -15.24 -1.81 14.18
N ARG A 128 -15.27 -1.94 12.85
CA ARG A 128 -16.46 -2.41 12.13
C ARG A 128 -16.88 -3.82 12.53
N LEU A 129 -15.92 -4.73 12.69
CA LEU A 129 -16.20 -6.10 13.09
C LEU A 129 -16.75 -6.17 14.52
N LEU A 130 -16.22 -5.36 15.44
CA LEU A 130 -16.71 -5.27 16.82
C LEU A 130 -18.13 -4.70 16.88
N GLU A 131 -18.41 -3.62 16.15
CA GLU A 131 -19.76 -3.00 16.11
C GLU A 131 -20.85 -3.95 15.61
N ARG A 132 -20.51 -4.85 14.67
CA ARG A 132 -21.45 -5.81 14.09
C ARG A 132 -21.57 -7.13 14.86
N SER A 133 -20.75 -7.30 15.90
CA SER A 133 -20.73 -8.51 16.74
C SER A 133 -21.63 -8.43 17.97
N GLY A 134 -22.15 -7.24 18.29
CA GLY A 134 -23.21 -7.00 19.28
C GLY A 134 -24.58 -6.83 18.64
#